data_AF-A0A916U4U4-F1
#
_entry.id   AF-A0A916U4U4-F1
#
_cell.length_a   1.000
_cell.length_b   1.000
_cell.length_c   1.000
_cell.angle_alpha   90.00
_cell.angle_beta   90.00
_cell.angle_gamma   90.00
#
_symmetry.space_group_name_H-M   'P 1'
#
loop_
_entity.id
_entity.type
_entity.pdbx_description
1 polymer ?
#
loop_
_entity_poly.entity_id
_entity_poly.type
_entity_poly.pdbx_seq_one_letter_code
_entity_poly.pdbx_strand_id
1 'polypeptide(L)'
;MKKFALVSILSTLSLVAVAQNASTSDTVTISGTERTISLPSQYYKMWPVEFYEYKGAYSLSDGKSLTLFSRGQKMYAKVQDQDAHEIVATASNVFVALDEKLKMRIDLHDDGSVGGELLMLVKRDVAAGNGSAEQLVAVAFR
;
A
#
# COMPACT_ATOMS: atom_id res chain seq x y z
N MET A 1 -0.52 -15.30 -77.63
CA MET A 1 0.11 -16.26 -76.69
C MET A 1 -0.42 -15.98 -75.29
N LYS A 2 -0.82 -17.04 -74.55
CA LYS A 2 -0.98 -17.21 -73.08
C LYS A 2 -1.85 -16.18 -72.31
N LYS A 3 -3.06 -16.49 -71.81
CA LYS A 3 -3.54 -17.42 -70.73
C LYS A 3 -3.66 -16.74 -69.33
N PHE A 4 -4.92 -16.62 -68.91
CA PHE A 4 -5.60 -16.58 -67.59
C PHE A 4 -4.89 -16.34 -66.23
N ALA A 5 -5.51 -15.42 -65.47
CA ALA A 5 -5.92 -15.42 -64.04
C ALA A 5 -4.98 -15.88 -62.90
N LEU A 6 -4.85 -15.05 -61.84
CA LEU A 6 -5.07 -15.47 -60.45
C LEU A 6 -5.26 -14.26 -59.49
N VAL A 7 -6.28 -14.36 -58.64
CA VAL A 7 -6.58 -13.55 -57.46
C VAL A 7 -5.66 -14.00 -56.31
N SER A 8 -5.19 -13.08 -55.45
CA SER A 8 -4.96 -13.43 -54.03
C SER A 8 -4.96 -12.20 -53.13
N ILE A 9 -5.88 -12.23 -52.17
CA ILE A 9 -6.04 -11.35 -51.01
C ILE A 9 -4.92 -11.65 -50.01
N LEU A 10 -4.32 -10.65 -49.37
CA LEU A 10 -3.88 -10.81 -47.98
C LEU A 10 -3.88 -9.48 -47.22
N SER A 11 -4.87 -9.40 -46.33
CA SER A 11 -5.01 -8.45 -45.25
C SER A 11 -3.88 -8.69 -44.23
N THR A 12 -3.22 -7.63 -43.76
CA THR A 12 -2.53 -7.68 -42.47
C THR A 12 -3.02 -6.51 -41.63
N LEU A 13 -3.96 -6.84 -40.73
CA LEU A 13 -4.24 -6.08 -39.52
C LEU A 13 -2.92 -5.82 -38.80
N SER A 14 -2.53 -4.57 -38.65
CA SER A 14 -1.54 -4.20 -37.65
C SER A 14 -2.21 -4.36 -36.29
N LEU A 15 -1.96 -5.50 -35.62
CA LEU A 15 -2.29 -5.65 -34.21
C LEU A 15 -1.56 -4.54 -33.47
N VAL A 16 -2.30 -3.58 -32.91
CA VAL A 16 -1.75 -2.75 -31.84
C VAL A 16 -1.49 -3.72 -30.70
N ALA A 17 -0.22 -3.99 -30.42
CA ALA A 17 0.17 -4.69 -29.23
C ALA A 17 -0.31 -3.83 -28.06
N VAL A 18 -1.42 -4.21 -27.44
CA VAL A 18 -1.68 -3.82 -26.06
C VAL A 18 -0.53 -4.44 -25.28
N ALA A 19 0.49 -3.64 -24.98
CA ALA A 19 1.40 -3.90 -23.89
C ALA A 19 0.51 -3.92 -22.64
N GLN A 20 -0.01 -5.11 -22.33
CA GLN A 20 -0.57 -5.40 -21.03
C GLN A 20 0.61 -5.26 -20.08
N ASN A 21 0.80 -4.04 -19.55
CA ASN A 21 1.43 -3.87 -18.26
C ASN A 21 0.47 -4.54 -17.27
N ALA A 22 0.52 -5.87 -17.26
CA ALA A 22 0.16 -6.63 -16.09
C ALA A 22 1.10 -6.08 -15.02
N SER A 23 0.56 -5.19 -14.18
CA SER A 23 1.12 -4.95 -12.88
C SER A 23 1.15 -6.33 -12.23
N THR A 24 2.28 -7.00 -12.35
CA THR A 24 2.69 -8.07 -11.46
C THR A 24 2.78 -7.40 -10.10
N SER A 25 1.63 -7.28 -9.43
CA SER A 25 1.61 -7.17 -7.99
C SER A 25 2.22 -8.48 -7.52
N ASP A 26 3.54 -8.46 -7.36
CA ASP A 26 4.28 -9.43 -6.57
C ASP A 26 3.69 -9.36 -5.17
N THR A 27 2.57 -10.04 -5.01
CA THR A 27 1.94 -10.29 -3.72
C THR A 27 2.80 -11.34 -3.09
N VAL A 28 3.89 -10.88 -2.49
CA VAL A 28 4.77 -11.71 -1.66
C VAL A 28 3.86 -12.29 -0.57
N THR A 29 3.61 -13.59 -0.69
CA THR A 29 2.86 -14.34 0.32
C THR A 29 3.78 -14.51 1.52
N ILE A 30 3.74 -13.55 2.44
CA ILE A 30 4.45 -13.66 3.72
C ILE A 30 3.71 -14.70 4.56
N SER A 31 4.26 -15.91 4.59
CA SER A 31 3.92 -16.92 5.61
C SER A 31 4.54 -16.49 6.93
N GLY A 32 3.84 -15.65 7.69
CA GLY A 32 4.26 -15.18 8.99
C GLY A 32 3.05 -14.79 9.82
N THR A 33 2.91 -15.44 10.96
CA THR A 33 1.84 -15.37 11.95
C THR A 33 1.54 -13.94 12.40
N GLU A 34 0.71 -13.18 11.68
CA GLU A 34 -0.03 -12.00 12.19
C GLU A 34 -1.04 -11.50 11.14
N ARG A 35 -2.20 -12.18 11.03
CA ARG A 35 -3.31 -11.81 10.13
C ARG A 35 -4.37 -10.93 10.78
N THR A 36 -4.04 -10.29 11.90
CA THR A 36 -4.96 -9.43 12.64
C THR A 36 -4.20 -8.20 13.12
N ILE A 37 -4.74 -7.02 12.82
CA ILE A 37 -4.32 -5.78 13.48
C ILE A 37 -5.14 -5.73 14.76
N SER A 38 -4.55 -6.07 15.89
CA SER A 38 -5.19 -5.93 17.21
C SER A 38 -4.42 -4.90 18.03
N LEU A 39 -5.14 -4.06 18.76
CA LEU A 39 -4.50 -3.17 19.73
C LEU A 39 -3.74 -3.98 20.79
N PRO A 40 -2.49 -3.63 21.11
CA PRO A 40 -1.73 -4.35 22.12
C PRO A 40 -2.30 -4.10 23.52
N SER A 41 -2.10 -5.08 24.41
CA SER A 41 -2.43 -4.92 25.84
C SER A 41 -1.55 -3.88 26.55
N GLN A 42 -0.39 -3.53 25.96
CA GLN A 42 0.54 -2.53 26.46
C GLN A 42 0.86 -1.52 25.35
N TYR A 43 0.59 -0.24 25.63
CA TYR A 43 0.96 0.86 24.75
C TYR A 43 2.38 1.34 25.08
N TYR A 44 3.17 1.63 24.05
CA TYR A 44 4.38 2.43 24.24
C TYR A 44 3.94 3.89 24.40
N LYS A 45 4.21 4.47 25.56
CA LYS A 45 3.91 5.88 25.82
C LYS A 45 4.92 6.75 25.07
N MET A 46 4.65 6.96 23.79
CA MET A 46 5.43 7.85 22.95
C MET A 46 5.13 9.31 23.28
N TRP A 47 6.17 10.09 23.49
CA TRP A 47 6.06 11.53 23.68
C TRP A 47 5.96 12.26 22.33
N PRO A 48 5.28 13.42 22.26
CA PRO A 48 5.16 14.18 21.01
C PRO A 48 6.51 14.56 20.35
N VAL A 49 7.56 14.72 21.17
CA VAL A 49 8.92 14.99 20.68
C VAL A 49 9.55 13.79 20.00
N GLU A 50 9.34 12.59 20.53
CA GLU A 50 9.82 11.33 19.93
C GLU A 50 9.09 11.08 18.60
N PHE A 51 7.77 11.33 18.55
CA PHE A 51 7.01 11.21 17.32
C PHE A 51 7.46 12.19 16.23
N TYR A 52 8.10 13.31 16.60
CA TYR A 52 8.52 14.33 15.64
C TYR A 52 9.49 13.77 14.60
N GLU A 53 10.32 12.80 14.97
CA GLU A 53 11.26 12.12 14.07
C GLU A 53 10.55 11.35 12.95
N TYR A 54 9.33 10.87 13.20
CA TYR A 54 8.54 10.09 12.25
C TYR A 54 7.56 10.94 11.44
N LYS A 55 7.43 12.23 11.71
CA LYS A 55 6.51 13.10 10.97
C LYS A 55 7.04 13.35 9.57
N GLY A 56 6.16 13.25 8.58
CA GLY A 56 6.53 13.48 7.19
C GLY A 56 5.63 12.76 6.23
N ALA A 57 6.00 12.80 4.96
CA ALA A 57 5.40 12.02 3.90
C ALA A 57 6.40 10.98 3.41
N TYR A 58 5.96 9.74 3.33
CA TYR A 58 6.74 8.59 2.88
C TYR A 58 6.20 8.10 1.55
N SER A 59 7.08 7.62 0.69
CA SER A 59 6.67 6.94 -0.54
C SER A 59 6.49 5.46 -0.25
N LEU A 60 5.41 4.88 -0.77
CA LEU A 60 5.11 3.47 -0.64
C LEU A 60 5.40 2.73 -1.95
N SER A 61 5.69 1.43 -1.85
CA SER A 61 6.01 0.58 -3.00
C SER A 61 4.87 0.43 -4.01
N ASP A 62 3.62 0.64 -3.57
CA ASP A 62 2.44 0.65 -4.41
C ASP A 62 2.18 1.99 -5.13
N GLY A 63 3.11 2.95 -4.99
CA GLY A 63 3.04 4.27 -5.60
C GLY A 63 2.20 5.29 -4.83
N LYS A 64 1.61 4.91 -3.70
CA LYS A 64 0.91 5.84 -2.80
C LYS A 64 1.89 6.55 -1.86
N SER A 65 1.38 7.52 -1.11
CA SER A 65 2.13 8.17 -0.03
C SER A 65 1.46 7.97 1.31
N LEU A 66 2.25 7.71 2.34
CA LEU A 66 1.82 7.67 3.74
C LEU A 66 2.27 8.96 4.41
N THR A 67 1.34 9.73 4.98
CA THR A 67 1.66 10.96 5.71
C THR A 67 1.41 10.77 7.20
N LEU A 68 2.45 11.01 8.01
CA LEU A 68 2.38 11.04 9.47
C LEU A 68 2.36 12.49 9.96
N PHE A 69 1.39 12.82 10.80
CA PHE A 69 1.25 14.16 11.36
C PHE A 69 0.63 14.14 12.75
N SER A 70 0.64 15.29 13.43
CA SER A 70 0.03 15.45 14.75
C SER A 70 -0.99 16.58 14.74
N ARG A 71 -2.05 16.45 15.56
CA ARG A 71 -3.00 17.53 15.88
C ARG A 71 -3.21 17.56 17.39
N GLY A 72 -2.73 18.62 18.04
CA GLY A 72 -2.64 18.66 19.50
C GLY A 72 -1.72 17.56 20.01
N GLN A 73 -2.19 16.75 20.97
CA GLN A 73 -1.45 15.63 21.54
C GLN A 73 -1.66 14.30 20.79
N LYS A 74 -2.47 14.31 19.73
CA LYS A 74 -2.82 13.10 18.98
C LYS A 74 -1.97 12.96 17.73
N MET A 75 -1.64 11.72 17.41
CA MET A 75 -0.84 11.32 16.24
C MET A 75 -1.77 10.72 15.20
N TYR A 76 -1.49 10.95 13.93
CA TYR A 76 -2.31 10.49 12.82
C TYR A 76 -1.46 9.96 11.68
N ALA A 77 -2.02 8.99 10.98
CA ALA A 77 -1.53 8.48 9.71
C ALA A 77 -2.60 8.62 8.64
N LYS A 78 -2.21 9.00 7.43
CA LYS A 78 -3.11 9.10 6.27
C LYS A 78 -2.43 8.52 5.04
N VAL A 79 -3.11 7.60 4.35
CA VAL A 79 -2.61 7.05 3.08
C VAL A 79 -3.29 7.79 1.92
N GLN A 80 -2.51 8.53 1.13
CA GLN A 80 -2.96 9.30 -0.03
C GLN A 80 -4.19 10.17 0.27
N ASP A 81 -5.35 9.88 -0.30
CA ASP A 81 -6.60 10.65 -0.15
C ASP A 81 -7.61 9.96 0.78
N GLN A 82 -7.18 8.93 1.51
CA GLN A 82 -8.01 8.25 2.49
C GLN A 82 -8.20 9.11 3.75
N ASP A 83 -9.14 8.66 4.60
CA ASP A 83 -9.35 9.25 5.92
C ASP A 83 -8.09 9.13 6.78
N ALA A 84 -7.89 10.10 7.66
CA ALA A 84 -6.81 10.04 8.63
C ALA A 84 -7.19 9.14 9.80
N HIS A 85 -6.30 8.22 10.15
CA HIS A 85 -6.45 7.31 11.28
C HIS A 85 -5.65 7.84 12.46
N GLU A 86 -6.28 7.93 13.63
CA GLU A 86 -5.56 8.21 14.88
C GLU A 86 -4.69 6.99 15.22
N ILE A 87 -3.39 7.21 15.45
CA ILE A 87 -2.42 6.15 15.70
C ILE A 87 -1.85 6.26 17.11
N VAL A 88 -1.45 5.11 17.63
CA VAL A 88 -0.70 4.98 18.88
C VAL A 88 0.56 4.16 18.62
N ALA A 89 1.61 4.45 19.38
CA ALA A 89 2.84 3.68 19.32
C ALA A 89 2.73 2.41 20.16
N THR A 90 3.19 1.30 19.61
CA THR A 90 3.29 0.01 20.30
C THR A 90 4.74 -0.36 20.59
N ALA A 91 5.67 0.27 19.86
CA ALA A 91 7.11 0.33 20.12
C ALA A 91 7.65 1.69 19.63
N SER A 92 8.95 1.94 19.79
CA SER A 92 9.58 3.21 19.37
C SER A 92 9.39 3.52 17.88
N ASN A 93 9.29 2.50 17.03
CA ASN A 93 9.17 2.62 15.59
C ASN A 93 7.95 1.88 15.00
N VAL A 94 7.03 1.40 15.86
CA VAL A 94 5.84 0.65 15.45
C VAL A 94 4.59 1.39 15.89
N PHE A 95 3.67 1.58 14.96
CA PHE A 95 2.42 2.32 15.15
C PHE A 95 1.23 1.48 14.71
N VAL A 96 0.13 1.61 15.44
CA VAL A 96 -1.15 0.96 15.14
C VAL A 96 -2.25 2.01 15.19
N ALA A 97 -3.14 1.98 14.20
CA ALA A 97 -4.33 2.82 14.21
C ALA A 97 -5.35 2.32 15.25
N LEU A 98 -5.98 3.25 15.97
CA LEU A 98 -7.00 2.95 16.97
C LEU A 98 -8.23 2.27 16.40
N ASP A 99 -8.49 2.41 15.10
CA ASP A 99 -9.57 1.72 14.40
C ASP A 99 -9.13 0.37 13.80
N GLU A 100 -7.93 -0.11 14.13
CA GLU A 100 -7.37 -1.40 13.72
C GLU A 100 -7.25 -1.58 12.20
N LYS A 101 -7.28 -0.49 11.42
CA LYS A 101 -7.15 -0.56 9.96
C LYS A 101 -5.74 -0.41 9.45
N LEU A 102 -4.82 0.13 10.27
CA LEU A 102 -3.42 0.32 9.90
C LEU A 102 -2.50 -0.20 11.01
N LYS A 103 -1.42 -0.85 10.59
CA LYS A 103 -0.24 -1.13 11.42
C LYS A 103 0.99 -0.83 10.58
N MET A 104 1.97 -0.15 11.15
CA MET A 104 3.20 0.17 10.43
C MET A 104 4.43 0.05 11.33
N ARG A 105 5.54 -0.33 10.71
CA ARG A 105 6.88 -0.30 11.28
C ARG A 105 7.72 0.59 10.37
N ILE A 106 8.33 1.64 10.90
CA ILE A 106 9.10 2.62 10.14
C ILE A 106 10.55 2.53 10.59
N ASP A 107 11.46 2.12 9.72
CA ASP A 107 12.88 2.08 10.06
C ASP A 107 13.55 3.32 9.46
N LEU A 108 13.99 4.24 10.33
CA LEU A 108 14.77 5.41 9.91
C LEU A 108 16.26 5.04 9.93
N HIS A 109 16.96 5.26 8.82
CA HIS A 109 18.39 4.96 8.69
C HIS A 109 19.23 6.25 8.72
N ASP A 110 20.50 6.13 9.15
CA ASP A 110 21.42 7.27 9.27
C ASP A 110 21.76 7.93 7.92
N ASP A 111 21.59 7.21 6.81
CA ASP A 111 21.77 7.73 5.45
C ASP A 111 20.54 8.51 4.93
N GLY A 112 19.51 8.65 5.76
CA GLY A 112 18.25 9.32 5.44
C GLY A 112 17.28 8.46 4.65
N SER A 113 17.62 7.20 4.34
CA SER A 113 16.67 6.25 3.75
C SER A 113 15.65 5.78 4.78
N VAL A 114 14.47 5.38 4.31
CA VAL A 114 13.38 4.90 5.14
C VAL A 114 12.95 3.53 4.68
N GLY A 115 13.05 2.56 5.59
CA GLY A 115 12.57 1.20 5.40
C GLY A 115 11.30 0.92 6.19
N GLY A 116 10.91 -0.36 6.18
CA GLY A 116 9.81 -0.87 7.00
C GLY A 116 8.62 -1.37 6.20
N GLU A 117 7.48 -1.50 6.89
CA GLU A 117 6.27 -2.09 6.35
C GLU A 117 5.00 -1.38 6.82
N LEU A 118 4.01 -1.30 5.95
CA LEU A 118 2.66 -0.83 6.21
C LEU A 118 1.68 -1.97 5.93
N LEU A 119 0.96 -2.39 6.94
CA LEU A 119 -0.21 -3.26 6.84
C LEU A 119 -1.46 -2.40 6.87
N MET A 120 -2.33 -2.59 5.88
CA MET A 120 -3.57 -1.82 5.77
C MET A 120 -4.76 -2.67 5.34
N LEU A 121 -5.91 -2.37 5.94
CA LEU A 121 -7.20 -2.97 5.60
C LEU A 121 -7.85 -2.11 4.50
N VAL A 122 -7.87 -2.62 3.26
CA VAL A 122 -8.50 -1.92 2.12
C VAL A 122 -9.85 -2.53 1.78
N LYS A 123 -10.81 -1.68 1.45
CA LYS A 123 -12.06 -2.12 0.83
C LYS A 123 -11.78 -2.41 -0.64
N ARG A 124 -12.04 -3.64 -1.07
CA ARG A 124 -12.10 -3.97 -2.50
C ARG A 124 -13.55 -4.18 -2.91
N ASP A 125 -13.93 -3.50 -3.98
CA ASP A 125 -15.18 -3.76 -4.67
C ASP A 125 -15.10 -5.12 -5.36
N VAL A 126 -15.93 -6.06 -4.91
CA VAL A 126 -16.01 -7.38 -5.56
C VAL A 126 -16.91 -7.23 -6.79
N ALA A 127 -16.29 -7.30 -7.97
CA ALA A 127 -16.94 -7.04 -9.26
C ALA A 127 -18.13 -7.97 -9.63
N ALA A 128 -18.51 -8.91 -8.76
CA ALA A 128 -19.51 -9.95 -9.05
C ALA A 128 -20.70 -10.01 -8.07
N GLY A 129 -20.83 -9.09 -7.12
CA GLY A 129 -22.01 -9.05 -6.25
C GLY A 129 -21.84 -8.10 -5.08
N ASN A 130 -22.86 -7.28 -4.83
CA ASN A 130 -22.95 -6.20 -3.84
C ASN A 130 -22.31 -6.54 -2.48
N GLY A 131 -21.00 -6.36 -2.38
CA GLY A 131 -20.22 -6.61 -1.18
C GLY A 131 -18.85 -5.95 -1.30
N SER A 132 -18.52 -5.10 -0.33
CA SER A 132 -17.16 -4.61 -0.12
C SER A 132 -16.47 -5.64 0.77
N ALA A 133 -15.49 -6.36 0.24
CA ALA A 133 -14.64 -7.22 1.05
C ALA A 133 -13.48 -6.39 1.62
N GLU A 134 -13.23 -6.52 2.91
CA GLU A 134 -12.03 -5.97 3.54
C GLU A 134 -10.86 -6.93 3.29
N GLN A 135 -9.79 -6.40 2.72
CA GLN A 135 -8.58 -7.15 2.42
C GLN A 135 -7.38 -6.52 3.11
N LEU A 136 -6.64 -7.34 3.86
CA LEU A 136 -5.32 -6.96 4.35
C LEU A 136 -4.31 -6.90 3.20
N VAL A 137 -3.59 -5.79 3.12
CA VAL A 137 -2.52 -5.55 2.15
C VAL A 137 -1.28 -5.10 2.90
N ALA A 138 -0.13 -5.70 2.56
CA ALA A 138 1.18 -5.28 3.02
C ALA A 138 1.87 -4.46 1.93
N VAL A 139 2.44 -3.32 2.30
CA VAL A 139 3.14 -2.39 1.40
C VAL A 139 4.46 -1.98 2.03
N ALA A 140 5.54 -1.92 1.25
CA ALA A 140 6.86 -1.53 1.75
C ALA A 140 7.10 -0.02 1.58
N PHE A 141 8.00 0.53 2.38
CA PHE A 141 8.51 1.90 2.22
C PHE A 141 9.56 1.98 1.10
N ARG A 142 9.75 3.17 0.52
CA ARG A 142 10.61 3.40 -0.63
C ARG A 142 11.44 4.66 -0.50
#